data_AF-A0A8R1YC19-F1
#
_entry.id   AF-A0A8R1YC19-F1
#
_cell.length_a   1.000
_cell.length_b   1.000
_cell.length_c   1.000
_cell.angle_alpha   90.00
_cell.angle_beta   90.00
_cell.angle_gamma   90.00
#
_symmetry.space_group_name_H-M   'P 1'
#
loop_
_entity.id
_entity.type
_entity.pdbx_description
1 polymer ?
#
loop_
_entity_poly.entity_id
_entity_poly.type
_entity_poly.pdbx_seq_one_letter_code
_entity_poly.pdbx_strand_id
1 'polypeptide(L)'
;KGKRRRKGEDRREAEGNSSLCPNIANSVTMEKEEKGEERDDETSETVEPSAKRGKRTVEEGSEVDGAGPSISSPQFVSYDPSTMLIDRETLPSILGIMGTPTGVLLQMHRISVNPPERFVQIPHPLEKSIKKAMQDSYWKMLSEDVDKCPPVYGTAISLVNEIKEMLLNGLIPMRDEKRRNEVSARLDINTLQNEVEQNELDVQSIGSFILNIFTSICAPHRDPEISEIRSHMDNIPNLLRNLMEMTDKIKEDVISFKLEMRREEVLKAARDYEKHDLESSFVVVEGAKDKLVDWIKKIYEKTAEEGDSIENIEEIVGRVVRRGFIQNLSFSSISDIPFHWRLDLNEIQLFSLERRRIAIVAASLFLLNSIHPLSPSSQSSLIPRLITLCDDLSKDNLEVIVDSVYVECEKVLREAKKLNEETEDKLKVIKRFIDSDQPLRILAEKRLDEYMFTVVSTPNSSLPSPPSPLTPLSSLFPSIRTKFLKYIIHNENTFKDLYVNAISSVFKTSEE
;
A
#
# COMPACT_ATOMS: atom_id res chain seq x y z
N LYS A 1 35.58 36.93 40.23
CA LYS A 1 36.83 36.10 40.16
C LYS A 1 36.63 35.12 39.01
N GLY A 2 37.31 35.08 37.87
CA GLY A 2 38.39 35.84 37.27
C GLY A 2 38.89 35.01 36.07
N LYS A 3 39.05 35.67 34.90
CA LYS A 3 39.88 35.30 33.71
C LYS A 3 39.51 34.01 32.96
N ARG A 4 39.01 34.07 31.71
CA ARG A 4 39.73 34.35 30.43
C ARG A 4 40.98 33.49 30.21
N ARG A 5 40.97 32.63 29.18
CA ARG A 5 41.84 32.78 27.99
C ARG A 5 41.49 31.80 26.85
N ARG A 6 41.41 32.38 25.64
CA ARG A 6 41.44 31.77 24.31
C ARG A 6 42.89 31.50 23.87
N LYS A 7 43.06 30.57 22.93
CA LYS A 7 43.92 30.53 21.71
C LYS A 7 44.33 29.07 21.46
N GLY A 8 44.05 28.48 20.29
CA GLY A 8 44.76 28.66 19.02
C GLY A 8 45.92 27.64 18.98
N GLU A 9 46.29 26.93 17.92
CA GLU A 9 46.09 27.01 16.47
C GLU A 9 46.75 25.74 15.88
N ASP A 10 46.41 25.39 14.64
CA ASP A 10 47.28 24.83 13.59
C ASP A 10 47.75 23.34 13.53
N ARG A 11 47.15 22.65 12.53
CA ARG A 11 47.75 22.18 11.24
C ARG A 11 48.35 20.77 11.06
N ARG A 12 47.88 20.18 9.93
CA ARG A 12 48.51 19.30 8.91
C ARG A 12 48.58 17.80 9.22
N GLU A 13 47.78 16.98 8.52
CA GLU A 13 47.96 16.39 7.17
C GLU A 13 48.88 15.15 7.19
N ALA A 14 48.32 13.97 6.91
CA ALA A 14 48.66 13.12 5.75
C ALA A 14 48.20 11.65 5.95
N GLU A 15 47.30 11.23 5.05
CA GLU A 15 47.28 9.98 4.25
C GLU A 15 47.34 8.58 4.91
N GLY A 16 46.47 7.69 4.41
CA GLY A 16 46.93 6.34 4.02
C GLY A 16 46.13 5.12 4.47
N ASN A 17 45.05 4.83 3.75
CA ASN A 17 44.65 3.51 3.22
C ASN A 17 44.18 2.32 4.11
N SER A 18 42.98 1.86 3.71
CA SER A 18 42.62 0.50 3.28
C SER A 18 41.81 -0.42 4.21
N SER A 19 40.59 -0.69 3.71
CA SER A 19 39.99 -2.01 3.45
C SER A 19 39.63 -2.94 4.62
N LEU A 20 38.34 -3.25 4.77
CA LEU A 20 37.71 -4.55 4.43
C LEU A 20 36.41 -4.78 5.23
N CYS A 21 35.33 -5.03 4.49
CA CYS A 21 34.07 -5.59 4.96
C CYS A 21 34.25 -7.05 5.44
N PRO A 22 33.43 -7.56 6.37
CA PRO A 22 33.24 -8.99 6.53
C PRO A 22 31.96 -9.47 5.81
N ASN A 23 32.17 -10.37 4.85
CA ASN A 23 31.17 -11.31 4.34
C ASN A 23 30.75 -12.28 5.45
N ILE A 24 29.44 -12.58 5.56
CA ILE A 24 28.96 -13.80 6.23
C ILE A 24 28.21 -14.62 5.18
N ALA A 25 28.76 -15.81 4.96
CA ALA A 25 28.38 -16.76 3.95
C ALA A 25 27.09 -17.51 4.31
N ASN A 26 26.24 -17.71 3.31
CA ASN A 26 25.20 -18.73 3.30
C ASN A 26 25.86 -20.12 3.32
N SER A 27 25.41 -20.99 4.22
CA SER A 27 25.68 -22.42 4.14
C SER A 27 24.35 -23.15 3.95
N VAL A 28 24.24 -23.81 2.79
CA VAL A 28 23.22 -24.80 2.45
C VAL A 28 23.79 -26.15 2.86
N THR A 29 23.09 -26.88 3.72
CA THR A 29 23.31 -28.32 3.93
C THR A 29 22.11 -29.06 3.37
N MET A 30 22.27 -29.67 2.20
CA MET A 30 21.38 -30.72 1.69
C MET A 30 21.99 -32.08 1.99
N GLU A 31 21.17 -32.94 2.59
CA GLU A 31 21.46 -34.34 2.86
C GLU A 31 21.50 -35.15 1.56
N LYS A 32 22.42 -36.12 1.54
CA LYS A 32 22.64 -37.10 0.47
C LYS A 32 21.67 -38.27 0.66
N GLU A 33 21.00 -38.69 -0.40
CA GLU A 33 20.61 -40.10 -0.60
C GLU A 33 21.15 -40.60 -1.94
N GLU A 34 21.59 -41.85 -1.91
CA GLU A 34 22.38 -42.55 -2.93
C GLU A 34 21.52 -43.25 -4.00
N LYS A 35 22.07 -43.24 -5.23
CA LYS A 35 22.19 -44.34 -6.21
C LYS A 35 20.94 -44.95 -6.87
N GLY A 36 20.96 -44.83 -8.20
CA GLY A 36 20.44 -45.80 -9.16
C GLY A 36 20.94 -45.45 -10.57
N GLU A 37 22.02 -46.11 -11.00
CA GLU A 37 22.49 -46.11 -12.40
C GLU A 37 21.56 -46.98 -13.26
N GLU A 38 21.16 -46.49 -14.43
CA GLU A 38 21.06 -47.32 -15.64
C GLU A 38 21.22 -46.43 -16.88
N ARG A 39 21.80 -47.03 -17.92
CA ARG A 39 22.47 -46.42 -19.07
C ARG A 39 21.67 -46.70 -20.36
N ASP A 40 21.96 -45.90 -21.39
CA ASP A 40 21.65 -46.07 -22.83
C ASP A 40 20.18 -45.77 -23.22
N ASP A 41 19.81 -45.12 -24.33
CA ASP A 41 20.38 -45.13 -25.68
C ASP A 41 19.86 -43.93 -26.51
N GLU A 42 20.55 -43.61 -27.61
CA GLU A 42 20.22 -42.57 -28.59
C GLU A 42 18.93 -42.87 -29.38
N THR A 43 18.20 -41.83 -29.83
CA THR A 43 17.74 -41.70 -31.23
C THR A 43 17.02 -40.38 -31.49
N SER A 44 17.48 -39.70 -32.53
CA SER A 44 16.85 -38.56 -33.18
C SER A 44 15.58 -38.98 -33.92
N GLU A 45 14.55 -38.14 -33.93
CA GLU A 45 13.65 -38.07 -35.10
C GLU A 45 13.07 -36.65 -35.26
N THR A 46 13.46 -36.04 -36.38
CA THR A 46 12.98 -34.81 -36.98
C THR A 46 11.63 -35.03 -37.65
N VAL A 47 10.62 -34.19 -37.37
CA VAL A 47 9.48 -33.98 -38.29
C VAL A 47 8.95 -32.53 -38.17
N GLU A 48 9.29 -31.70 -39.16
CA GLU A 48 8.43 -30.61 -39.65
C GLU A 48 7.34 -31.22 -40.55
N PRO A 49 6.14 -30.62 -40.77
CA PRO A 49 6.06 -29.36 -41.53
C PRO A 49 4.81 -28.45 -41.36
N SER A 50 4.93 -27.26 -41.97
CA SER A 50 3.96 -26.64 -42.88
C SER A 50 3.29 -25.33 -42.44
N ALA A 51 3.88 -24.25 -42.95
CA ALA A 51 3.35 -22.91 -43.04
C ALA A 51 2.11 -22.80 -43.96
N LYS A 52 1.16 -21.92 -43.59
CA LYS A 52 0.26 -21.24 -44.52
C LYS A 52 0.39 -19.73 -44.33
N ARG A 53 0.91 -19.10 -45.38
CA ARG A 53 1.28 -17.69 -45.52
C ARG A 53 0.08 -16.90 -46.05
N GLY A 54 -0.50 -16.04 -45.23
CA GLY A 54 -1.47 -15.02 -45.66
C GLY A 54 -0.78 -13.67 -45.84
N LYS A 55 -0.66 -13.21 -47.08
CA LYS A 55 -0.16 -11.87 -47.46
C LYS A 55 -1.08 -10.78 -46.90
N ARG A 56 -0.52 -9.80 -46.18
CA ARG A 56 -0.97 -8.40 -46.22
C ARG A 56 0.23 -7.50 -46.46
N THR A 57 0.04 -6.63 -47.43
CA THR A 57 0.93 -5.59 -47.96
C THR A 57 1.30 -4.58 -46.88
N VAL A 58 2.59 -4.30 -46.77
CA VAL A 58 3.16 -3.18 -46.01
C VAL A 58 3.28 -2.02 -46.98
N GLU A 59 2.59 -0.91 -46.71
CA GLU A 59 2.92 0.38 -47.31
C GLU A 59 4.13 0.95 -46.55
N GLU A 60 5.19 1.26 -47.30
CA GLU A 60 6.39 1.93 -46.81
C GLU A 60 6.05 3.35 -46.36
N GLY A 61 6.15 3.61 -45.06
CA GLY A 61 6.27 4.94 -44.48
C GLY A 61 7.64 5.07 -43.86
N SER A 62 8.39 6.07 -44.29
CA SER A 62 9.78 6.39 -43.92
C SER A 62 10.03 6.39 -42.40
N GLU A 63 10.90 5.49 -41.95
CA GLU A 63 11.52 5.54 -40.61
C GLU A 63 12.51 6.70 -40.56
N VAL A 64 12.33 7.60 -39.60
CA VAL A 64 13.37 8.53 -39.15
C VAL A 64 14.02 7.90 -37.92
N ASP A 65 15.22 7.36 -38.10
CA ASP A 65 16.10 6.90 -37.04
C ASP A 65 16.43 8.05 -36.07
N GLY A 66 15.95 7.98 -34.83
CA GLY A 66 16.22 9.01 -33.83
C GLY A 66 15.77 8.71 -32.40
N ALA A 67 15.33 7.49 -32.07
CA ALA A 67 14.90 7.17 -30.71
C ALA A 67 16.07 6.62 -29.88
N GLY A 68 16.73 7.50 -29.12
CA GLY A 68 17.62 7.08 -28.02
C GLY A 68 16.84 6.35 -26.91
N PRO A 69 17.54 5.65 -25.98
CA PRO A 69 16.88 4.94 -24.89
C PRO A 69 16.17 5.94 -23.96
N SER A 70 14.85 5.76 -23.80
CA SER A 70 14.03 6.58 -22.91
C SER A 70 14.20 6.18 -21.44
N ILE A 71 14.29 7.17 -20.54
CA ILE A 71 14.44 6.95 -19.09
C ILE A 71 13.18 7.27 -18.29
N SER A 72 12.13 7.75 -18.95
CA SER A 72 10.84 7.97 -18.33
C SER A 72 10.09 6.65 -18.14
N SER A 73 9.23 6.61 -17.11
CA SER A 73 8.13 5.65 -17.06
C SER A 73 7.32 5.76 -18.37
N PRO A 74 6.74 4.67 -18.89
CA PRO A 74 6.15 4.63 -20.23
C PRO A 74 5.10 5.73 -20.46
N GLN A 75 4.97 6.12 -21.74
CA GLN A 75 4.27 7.30 -22.20
C GLN A 75 2.88 7.44 -21.56
N PHE A 76 2.74 8.52 -20.79
CA PHE A 76 1.44 9.02 -20.35
C PHE A 76 0.67 9.43 -21.61
N VAL A 77 -0.52 8.87 -21.85
CA VAL A 77 -1.32 9.24 -23.01
C VAL A 77 -1.91 10.63 -22.77
N SER A 78 -2.10 11.43 -23.82
CA SER A 78 -2.78 12.74 -23.69
C SER A 78 -4.22 12.53 -23.20
N TYR A 79 -4.49 12.88 -21.93
CA TYR A 79 -5.78 12.64 -21.30
C TYR A 79 -6.54 13.96 -21.10
N ASP A 80 -7.76 14.03 -21.63
CA ASP A 80 -8.77 15.00 -21.20
C ASP A 80 -9.64 14.38 -20.09
N PRO A 81 -9.53 14.84 -18.83
CA PRO A 81 -10.37 14.34 -17.73
C PRO A 81 -11.87 14.58 -17.96
N SER A 82 -12.23 15.53 -18.83
CA SER A 82 -13.61 16.02 -19.01
C SER A 82 -14.42 15.22 -20.02
N THR A 83 -13.77 14.49 -20.92
CA THR A 83 -14.44 13.84 -22.07
C THR A 83 -14.29 12.32 -22.10
N MET A 84 -13.35 11.74 -21.36
CA MET A 84 -13.13 10.29 -21.37
C MET A 84 -14.06 9.52 -20.43
N LEU A 85 -14.45 8.33 -20.85
CA LEU A 85 -15.14 7.35 -20.00
C LEU A 85 -14.12 6.76 -19.01
N ILE A 86 -14.43 6.85 -17.72
CA ILE A 86 -13.66 6.19 -16.66
C ILE A 86 -14.33 4.84 -16.41
N ASP A 87 -13.67 3.77 -16.82
CA ASP A 87 -14.10 2.41 -16.59
C ASP A 87 -12.92 1.53 -16.16
N ARG A 88 -13.21 0.25 -15.92
CA ARG A 88 -12.23 -0.76 -15.50
C ARG A 88 -11.00 -0.83 -16.42
N GLU A 89 -11.18 -0.71 -17.73
CA GLU A 89 -10.12 -0.92 -18.72
C GLU A 89 -9.29 0.34 -18.93
N THR A 90 -9.94 1.50 -18.90
CA THR A 90 -9.27 2.79 -19.09
C THR A 90 -8.57 3.28 -17.83
N LEU A 91 -9.08 2.95 -16.63
CA LEU A 91 -8.58 3.48 -15.36
C LEU A 91 -7.08 3.22 -15.10
N PRO A 92 -6.53 2.00 -15.26
CA PRO A 92 -5.09 1.78 -15.08
C PRO A 92 -4.23 2.70 -15.96
N SER A 93 -4.65 2.87 -17.22
CA SER A 93 -3.97 3.75 -18.17
C SER A 93 -4.10 5.21 -17.78
N ILE A 94 -5.31 5.67 -17.41
CA ILE A 94 -5.58 7.05 -16.96
C ILE A 94 -4.70 7.43 -15.76
N LEU A 95 -4.48 6.48 -14.85
CA LEU A 95 -3.65 6.66 -13.66
C LEU A 95 -2.16 6.40 -13.91
N GLY A 96 -1.77 6.02 -15.13
CA GLY A 96 -0.41 5.64 -15.46
C GLY A 96 0.14 4.50 -14.61
N ILE A 97 -0.75 3.63 -14.10
CA ILE A 97 -0.37 2.48 -13.27
C ILE A 97 0.11 1.40 -14.22
N MET A 98 1.40 1.14 -14.15
CA MET A 98 2.10 0.14 -14.95
C MET A 98 2.71 -0.89 -14.00
N GLY A 99 2.82 -2.14 -14.45
CA GLY A 99 3.43 -3.21 -13.67
C GLY A 99 2.75 -4.55 -13.86
N THR A 100 3.01 -5.47 -12.94
CA THR A 100 2.36 -6.78 -12.93
C THR A 100 0.85 -6.63 -12.66
N PRO A 101 0.01 -7.56 -13.15
CA PRO A 101 -1.43 -7.56 -12.84
C PRO A 101 -1.71 -7.44 -11.33
N THR A 102 -0.91 -8.12 -10.50
CA THR A 102 -0.98 -8.03 -9.03
C THR A 102 -0.66 -6.63 -8.50
N GLY A 103 0.33 -5.94 -9.08
CA GLY A 103 0.66 -4.56 -8.71
C GLY A 103 -0.46 -3.58 -9.07
N VAL A 104 -1.09 -3.76 -10.23
CA VAL A 104 -2.25 -2.96 -10.65
C VAL A 104 -3.42 -3.19 -9.69
N LEU A 105 -3.74 -4.46 -9.38
CA LEU A 105 -4.80 -4.83 -8.46
C LEU A 105 -4.61 -4.21 -7.07
N LEU A 106 -3.39 -4.26 -6.51
CA LEU A 106 -3.09 -3.68 -5.20
C LEU A 106 -3.30 -2.16 -5.20
N GLN A 107 -2.98 -1.48 -6.30
CA GLN A 107 -3.25 -0.05 -6.44
C GLN A 107 -4.74 0.26 -6.54
N MET A 108 -5.50 -0.52 -7.33
CA MET A 108 -6.96 -0.35 -7.44
C MET A 108 -7.62 -0.53 -6.08
N HIS A 109 -7.26 -1.59 -5.37
CA HIS A 109 -7.74 -1.87 -4.02
C HIS A 109 -7.36 -0.75 -3.03
N ARG A 110 -6.13 -0.21 -3.09
CA ARG A 110 -5.74 0.93 -2.25
C ARG A 110 -6.58 2.16 -2.54
N ILE A 111 -6.82 2.47 -3.82
CA ILE A 111 -7.64 3.62 -4.26
C ILE A 111 -9.07 3.47 -3.74
N SER A 112 -9.64 2.27 -3.76
CA SER A 112 -11.02 2.01 -3.35
C SER A 112 -11.21 2.00 -1.83
N VAL A 113 -10.28 1.42 -1.07
CA VAL A 113 -10.36 1.31 0.41
C VAL A 113 -9.96 2.60 1.11
N ASN A 114 -8.83 3.17 0.71
CA ASN A 114 -8.25 4.33 1.36
C ASN A 114 -7.67 5.25 0.28
N PRO A 115 -8.55 5.98 -0.46
CA PRO A 115 -8.11 6.90 -1.50
C PRO A 115 -7.09 7.84 -0.87
N PRO A 116 -5.81 7.74 -1.28
CA PRO A 116 -4.77 8.45 -0.58
C PRO A 116 -4.97 9.95 -0.82
N GLU A 117 -4.69 10.79 0.17
CA GLU A 117 -4.66 12.24 -0.03
C GLU A 117 -3.69 12.63 -1.17
N ARG A 118 -2.67 11.77 -1.40
CA ARG A 118 -1.74 11.86 -2.52
C ARG A 118 -1.47 10.49 -3.10
N PHE A 119 -1.69 10.35 -4.39
CA PHE A 119 -1.37 9.15 -5.12
C PHE A 119 0.14 8.95 -5.21
N VAL A 120 0.63 7.82 -4.71
CA VAL A 120 2.03 7.41 -4.84
C VAL A 120 2.08 6.03 -5.46
N GLN A 121 2.77 5.88 -6.60
CA GLN A 121 2.98 4.56 -7.17
C GLN A 121 3.86 3.73 -6.22
N ILE A 122 3.49 2.45 -6.03
CA ILE A 122 4.30 1.49 -5.28
C ILE A 122 5.01 0.62 -6.31
N PRO A 123 6.23 0.98 -6.75
CA PRO A 123 6.99 0.15 -7.66
C PRO A 123 7.46 -1.12 -6.94
N HIS A 124 7.59 -2.21 -7.68
CA HIS A 124 8.18 -3.43 -7.13
C HIS A 124 9.66 -3.17 -6.74
N PRO A 125 10.18 -3.75 -5.63
CA PRO A 125 11.57 -3.48 -5.20
C PRO A 125 12.62 -3.73 -6.29
N LEU A 126 12.43 -4.79 -7.07
CA LEU A 126 13.29 -5.11 -8.22
C LEU A 126 13.19 -4.05 -9.32
N GLU A 127 11.98 -3.64 -9.67
CA GLU A 127 11.72 -2.60 -10.68
C GLU A 127 12.36 -1.28 -10.27
N LYS A 128 12.24 -0.91 -8.99
CA LYS A 128 12.90 0.28 -8.43
C LYS A 128 14.42 0.21 -8.57
N SER A 129 15.02 -0.94 -8.29
CA SER A 129 16.47 -1.13 -8.42
C SER A 129 16.94 -1.07 -9.88
N ILE A 130 16.20 -1.71 -10.79
CA ILE A 130 16.50 -1.70 -12.23
C ILE A 130 16.36 -0.27 -12.79
N LYS A 131 15.24 0.40 -12.48
CA LYS A 131 14.99 1.80 -12.89
C LYS A 131 16.10 2.72 -12.41
N LYS A 132 16.53 2.59 -11.16
CA LYS A 132 17.64 3.38 -10.61
C LYS A 132 18.95 3.13 -11.36
N ALA A 133 19.30 1.88 -11.62
CA ALA A 133 20.53 1.55 -12.35
C ALA A 133 20.53 2.10 -13.79
N MET A 134 19.39 2.02 -14.48
CA MET A 134 19.22 2.60 -15.83
C MET A 134 19.33 4.12 -15.81
N GLN A 135 18.65 4.79 -14.87
CA GLN A 135 18.74 6.24 -14.69
C GLN A 135 20.18 6.68 -14.38
N ASP A 136 20.88 5.99 -13.48
CA ASP A 136 22.27 6.30 -13.13
C ASP A 136 23.20 6.16 -14.35
N SER A 137 22.98 5.18 -15.23
CA SER A 137 23.74 5.04 -16.48
C SER A 137 23.44 6.16 -17.47
N TYR A 138 22.16 6.55 -17.60
CA TYR A 138 21.75 7.62 -18.49
C TYR A 138 22.32 8.97 -18.07
N TRP A 139 22.27 9.29 -16.77
CA TRP A 139 22.81 10.56 -16.26
C TRP A 139 24.33 10.67 -16.46
N LYS A 140 25.06 9.55 -16.41
CA LYS A 140 26.49 9.51 -16.77
C LYS A 140 26.70 9.85 -18.24
N MET A 141 25.95 9.18 -19.12
CA MET A 141 26.02 9.43 -20.57
C MET A 141 25.68 10.90 -20.91
N LEU A 142 24.64 11.45 -20.28
CA LEU A 142 24.26 12.86 -20.47
C LEU A 142 25.38 13.81 -20.01
N SER A 143 26.03 13.55 -18.88
CA SER A 143 27.16 14.36 -18.42
C SER A 143 28.33 14.27 -19.40
N GLU A 144 28.68 13.06 -19.84
CA GLU A 144 29.76 12.83 -20.81
C GLU A 144 29.49 13.51 -22.15
N ASP A 145 28.23 13.56 -22.59
CA ASP A 145 27.83 14.25 -23.83
C ASP A 145 27.96 15.77 -23.72
N VAL A 146 27.58 16.34 -22.58
CA VAL A 146 27.67 17.79 -22.31
C VAL A 146 29.12 18.24 -22.10
N ASP A 147 29.97 17.38 -21.53
CA ASP A 147 31.39 17.69 -21.26
C ASP A 147 32.30 17.59 -22.51
N LYS A 148 31.80 17.06 -23.63
CA LYS A 148 32.54 17.01 -24.91
C LYS A 148 32.84 18.41 -25.46
N CYS A 149 33.88 18.51 -26.29
CA CYS A 149 34.26 19.74 -26.98
C CYS A 149 34.29 19.50 -28.51
N PRO A 150 33.27 19.93 -29.28
CA PRO A 150 32.06 20.68 -28.87
C PRO A 150 31.04 19.80 -28.11
N PRO A 151 30.18 20.42 -27.27
CA PRO A 151 29.17 19.69 -26.50
C PRO A 151 28.13 19.05 -27.43
N VAL A 152 27.67 17.85 -27.07
CA VAL A 152 26.66 17.10 -27.84
C VAL A 152 25.33 17.14 -27.10
N TYR A 153 24.32 17.77 -27.68
CA TYR A 153 23.02 17.97 -27.03
C TYR A 153 21.94 16.94 -27.42
N GLY A 154 22.25 15.92 -28.21
CA GLY A 154 21.25 14.94 -28.68
C GLY A 154 20.47 14.28 -27.54
N THR A 155 21.17 13.78 -26.52
CA THR A 155 20.56 13.17 -25.32
C THR A 155 19.71 14.18 -24.53
N ALA A 156 20.19 15.42 -24.42
CA ALA A 156 19.47 16.50 -23.73
C ALA A 156 18.17 16.91 -24.45
N ILE A 157 18.20 17.01 -25.78
CA ILE A 157 17.01 17.33 -26.59
C ILE A 157 15.95 16.22 -26.45
N SER A 158 16.36 14.95 -26.48
CA SER A 158 15.45 13.83 -26.23
C SER A 158 14.78 13.94 -24.86
N LEU A 159 15.54 14.29 -23.82
CA LEU A 159 15.00 14.47 -22.48
C LEU A 159 14.02 15.65 -22.39
N VAL A 160 14.35 16.78 -23.01
CA VAL A 160 13.45 17.95 -23.07
C VAL A 160 12.15 17.59 -23.79
N ASN A 161 12.22 16.75 -24.83
CA ASN A 161 11.04 16.25 -25.51
C ASN A 161 10.18 15.35 -24.60
N GLU A 162 10.80 14.47 -23.79
CA GLU A 162 10.05 13.69 -22.78
C GLU A 162 9.36 14.58 -21.75
N ILE A 163 10.03 15.65 -21.31
CA ILE A 163 9.44 16.65 -20.39
C ILE A 163 8.30 17.40 -21.07
N LYS A 164 8.45 17.80 -22.35
CA LYS A 164 7.38 18.45 -23.15
C LYS A 164 6.13 17.57 -23.19
N GLU A 165 6.26 16.30 -23.51
CA GLU A 165 5.12 15.38 -23.57
C GLU A 165 4.44 15.29 -22.20
N MET A 166 5.19 15.19 -21.10
CA MET A 166 4.61 15.21 -19.75
C MET A 166 3.90 16.53 -19.43
N LEU A 167 4.47 17.67 -19.79
CA LEU A 167 3.85 18.98 -19.58
C LEU A 167 2.52 19.10 -20.30
N LEU A 168 2.47 18.72 -21.59
CA LEU A 168 1.24 18.76 -22.39
C LEU A 168 0.15 17.85 -21.82
N ASN A 169 0.57 16.77 -21.18
CA ASN A 169 -0.25 15.79 -20.50
C ASN A 169 -0.77 16.25 -19.13
N GLY A 170 0.01 17.05 -18.40
CA GLY A 170 -0.43 17.67 -17.14
C GLY A 170 -1.38 18.86 -17.35
N LEU A 171 -1.28 19.54 -18.49
CA LEU A 171 -2.13 20.67 -18.87
C LEU A 171 -3.50 20.18 -19.38
N ILE A 172 -4.58 20.68 -18.77
CA ILE A 172 -5.93 20.23 -19.11
C ILE A 172 -6.32 20.75 -20.51
N PRO A 173 -6.70 19.86 -21.45
CA PRO A 173 -7.20 20.26 -22.77
C PRO A 173 -8.36 21.27 -22.65
N MET A 174 -8.50 22.19 -23.61
CA MET A 174 -9.50 23.27 -23.66
C MET A 174 -9.38 24.36 -22.58
N ARG A 175 -8.96 24.04 -21.35
CA ARG A 175 -8.71 25.03 -20.28
C ARG A 175 -7.36 25.72 -20.44
N ASP A 176 -6.34 24.95 -20.81
CA ASP A 176 -4.93 25.38 -20.84
C ASP A 176 -4.36 25.47 -22.28
N GLU A 177 -5.23 25.58 -23.31
CA GLU A 177 -4.86 25.54 -24.73
C GLU A 177 -3.76 26.54 -25.11
N LYS A 178 -3.85 27.79 -24.62
CA LYS A 178 -2.82 28.80 -24.84
C LYS A 178 -1.44 28.35 -24.36
N ARG A 179 -1.37 27.77 -23.15
CA ARG A 179 -0.11 27.26 -22.57
C ARG A 179 0.37 26.02 -23.30
N ARG A 180 -0.52 25.14 -23.72
CA ARG A 180 -0.16 23.95 -24.52
C ARG A 180 0.49 24.35 -25.85
N ASN A 181 -0.04 25.37 -26.51
CA ASN A 181 0.55 25.91 -27.74
C ASN A 181 1.93 26.53 -27.48
N GLU A 182 2.07 27.29 -26.39
CA GLU A 182 3.35 27.88 -25.96
C GLU A 182 4.40 26.81 -25.66
N VAL A 183 4.05 25.77 -24.90
CA VAL A 183 4.92 24.61 -24.61
C VAL A 183 5.32 23.89 -25.90
N SER A 184 4.35 23.65 -26.79
CA SER A 184 4.60 22.94 -28.05
C SER A 184 5.56 23.68 -28.95
N ALA A 185 5.44 25.01 -29.02
CA ALA A 185 6.29 25.88 -29.83
C ALA A 185 7.69 26.07 -29.25
N ARG A 186 7.82 26.34 -27.94
CA ARG A 186 9.13 26.62 -27.33
C ARG A 186 10.01 25.38 -27.20
N LEU A 187 9.41 24.22 -26.94
CA LEU A 187 10.11 22.95 -26.75
C LEU A 187 10.04 22.05 -28.00
N ASP A 188 9.95 22.63 -29.20
CA ASP A 188 9.95 21.85 -30.45
C ASP A 188 11.34 21.28 -30.77
N ILE A 189 11.40 19.98 -31.10
CA ILE A 189 12.67 19.27 -31.36
C ILE A 189 13.45 19.95 -32.49
N ASN A 190 12.77 20.31 -33.59
CA ASN A 190 13.45 20.89 -34.76
C ASN A 190 13.99 22.28 -34.43
N THR A 191 13.24 23.06 -33.65
CA THR A 191 13.72 24.38 -33.20
C THR A 191 14.93 24.25 -32.29
N LEU A 192 14.91 23.32 -31.34
CA LEU A 192 16.05 23.06 -30.45
C LEU A 192 17.28 22.54 -31.21
N GLN A 193 17.08 21.66 -32.19
CA GLN A 193 18.17 21.18 -33.05
C GLN A 193 18.79 22.33 -33.87
N ASN A 194 17.97 23.21 -34.43
CA ASN A 194 18.46 24.40 -35.15
C ASN A 194 19.25 25.35 -34.23
N GLU A 195 18.78 25.58 -33.01
CA GLU A 195 19.48 26.40 -31.99
C GLU A 195 20.85 25.78 -31.62
N VAL A 196 20.96 24.44 -31.60
CA VAL A 196 22.22 23.73 -31.37
C VAL A 196 23.17 23.87 -32.55
N GLU A 197 22.69 23.70 -33.78
CA GLU A 197 23.51 23.84 -35.00
C GLU A 197 24.08 25.25 -35.15
N GLN A 198 23.32 26.27 -34.73
CA GLN A 198 23.76 27.67 -34.72
C GLN A 198 24.60 28.04 -33.50
N ASN A 199 24.77 27.12 -32.54
CA ASN A 199 25.49 27.33 -31.28
C ASN A 199 24.89 28.48 -30.43
N GLU A 200 23.56 28.65 -30.49
CA GLU A 200 22.77 29.68 -29.79
C GLU A 200 21.87 29.11 -28.67
N LEU A 201 21.90 27.79 -28.43
CA LEU A 201 21.05 27.13 -27.44
C LEU A 201 21.30 27.66 -26.00
N ASP A 202 20.28 28.29 -25.42
CA ASP A 202 20.26 28.68 -24.01
C ASP A 202 19.43 27.68 -23.17
N VAL A 203 20.14 26.75 -22.54
CA VAL A 203 19.54 25.71 -21.68
C VAL A 203 18.92 26.29 -20.40
N GLN A 204 19.45 27.39 -19.86
CA GLN A 204 18.93 28.01 -18.64
C GLN A 204 17.59 28.71 -18.90
N SER A 205 17.44 29.34 -20.06
CA SER A 205 16.16 29.90 -20.53
C SER A 205 15.10 28.81 -20.69
N ILE A 206 15.46 27.66 -21.27
CA ILE A 206 14.57 26.49 -21.39
C ILE A 206 14.17 25.96 -20.01
N GLY A 207 15.12 25.78 -19.10
CA GLY A 207 14.85 25.33 -17.74
C GLY A 207 13.94 26.29 -16.97
N SER A 208 14.18 27.60 -17.10
CA SER A 208 13.33 28.64 -16.50
C SER A 208 11.89 28.62 -17.04
N PHE A 209 11.73 28.39 -18.34
CA PHE A 209 10.42 28.23 -18.98
C PHE A 209 9.68 27.00 -18.42
N ILE A 210 10.34 25.84 -18.36
CA ILE A 210 9.76 24.61 -17.80
C ILE A 210 9.35 24.80 -16.34
N LEU A 211 10.20 25.42 -15.51
CA LEU A 211 9.88 25.67 -14.10
C LEU A 211 8.68 26.61 -13.93
N ASN A 212 8.49 27.59 -14.81
CA ASN A 212 7.31 28.44 -14.78
C ASN A 212 6.02 27.64 -15.05
N ILE A 213 6.08 26.68 -15.98
CA ILE A 213 4.95 25.77 -16.23
C ILE A 213 4.72 24.88 -14.99
N PHE A 214 5.78 24.33 -14.39
CA PHE A 214 5.70 23.51 -13.17
C PHE A 214 4.97 24.23 -12.04
N THR A 215 5.31 25.50 -11.75
CA THR A 215 4.60 26.30 -10.73
C THR A 215 3.10 26.42 -11.00
N SER A 216 2.67 26.36 -12.26
CA SER A 216 1.24 26.43 -12.62
C SER A 216 0.49 25.10 -12.49
N ILE A 217 1.17 23.95 -12.54
CA ILE A 217 0.54 22.62 -12.55
C ILE A 217 0.77 21.82 -11.25
N CYS A 218 1.81 22.15 -10.49
CA CYS A 218 2.13 21.51 -9.22
C CYS A 218 1.17 21.90 -8.10
N ALA A 219 1.08 21.05 -7.08
CA ALA A 219 0.50 21.44 -5.80
C ALA A 219 1.41 22.48 -5.09
N PRO A 220 0.83 23.45 -4.34
CA PRO A 220 1.59 24.55 -3.71
C PRO A 220 2.71 24.11 -2.77
N HIS A 221 2.63 22.89 -2.22
CA HIS A 221 3.66 22.36 -1.34
C HIS A 221 4.98 22.05 -2.06
N ARG A 222 5.04 22.10 -3.39
CA ARG A 222 6.25 21.89 -4.19
C ARG A 222 6.96 23.18 -4.60
N ASP A 223 6.35 24.33 -4.34
CA ASP A 223 6.95 25.64 -4.65
C ASP A 223 8.36 25.84 -4.03
N PRO A 224 8.66 25.39 -2.79
CA PRO A 224 10.00 25.50 -2.25
C PRO A 224 11.04 24.73 -3.06
N GLU A 225 10.70 23.53 -3.52
CA GLU A 225 11.59 22.67 -4.30
C GLU A 225 11.82 23.24 -5.71
N ILE A 226 10.78 23.77 -6.36
CA ILE A 226 10.90 24.47 -7.65
C ILE A 226 11.81 25.70 -7.51
N SER A 227 11.71 26.43 -6.40
CA SER A 227 12.57 27.59 -6.10
C SER A 227 14.03 27.18 -5.91
N GLU A 228 14.28 26.04 -5.25
CA GLU A 228 15.64 25.50 -5.08
C GLU A 228 16.28 25.14 -6.42
N ILE A 229 15.54 24.46 -7.31
CA ILE A 229 16.01 24.16 -8.68
C ILE A 229 16.33 25.46 -9.43
N ARG A 230 15.49 26.48 -9.26
CA ARG A 230 15.70 27.80 -9.89
C ARG A 230 16.99 28.49 -9.45
N SER A 231 17.44 28.25 -8.22
CA SER A 231 18.67 28.84 -7.68
C SER A 231 19.97 28.15 -8.13
N HIS A 232 19.89 26.96 -8.74
CA HIS A 232 21.05 26.14 -9.11
C HIS A 232 21.05 25.74 -10.60
N MET A 233 20.79 26.68 -11.52
CA MET A 233 20.73 26.41 -12.96
C MET A 233 22.09 26.34 -13.67
N ASP A 234 23.19 26.63 -12.98
CA ASP A 234 24.52 26.74 -13.60
C ASP A 234 25.06 25.40 -14.10
N ASN A 235 24.65 24.29 -13.47
CA ASN A 235 25.07 22.95 -13.86
C ASN A 235 23.98 22.31 -14.75
N ILE A 236 24.23 22.27 -16.07
CA ILE A 236 23.28 21.78 -17.07
C ILE A 236 22.84 20.32 -16.81
N PRO A 237 23.75 19.33 -16.60
CA PRO A 237 23.34 17.96 -16.29
C PRO A 237 22.46 17.86 -15.05
N ASN A 238 22.78 18.59 -13.98
CA ASN A 238 21.98 18.59 -12.75
C ASN A 238 20.62 19.28 -12.95
N LEU A 239 20.57 20.37 -13.72
CA LEU A 239 19.32 21.04 -14.06
C LEU A 239 18.37 20.08 -14.78
N LEU A 240 18.84 19.43 -15.85
CA LEU A 240 18.06 18.47 -16.63
C LEU A 240 17.59 17.28 -15.78
N ARG A 241 18.46 16.76 -14.92
CA ARG A 241 18.11 15.72 -13.95
C ARG A 241 16.99 16.18 -13.00
N ASN A 242 17.15 17.35 -12.37
CA ASN A 242 16.18 17.88 -11.42
C ASN A 242 14.82 18.15 -12.09
N LEU A 243 14.82 18.64 -13.33
CA LEU A 243 13.58 18.84 -14.10
C LEU A 243 12.86 17.51 -14.37
N MET A 244 13.61 16.45 -14.69
CA MET A 244 13.03 15.11 -14.90
C MET A 244 12.54 14.47 -13.60
N GLU A 245 13.27 14.61 -12.49
CA GLU A 245 12.82 14.12 -11.17
C GLU A 245 11.57 14.89 -10.70
N MET A 246 11.50 16.20 -10.91
CA MET A 246 10.31 17.01 -10.64
C MET A 246 9.13 16.61 -11.54
N THR A 247 9.39 16.25 -12.79
CA THR A 247 8.39 15.71 -13.72
C THR A 247 7.71 14.46 -13.17
N ASP A 248 8.48 13.50 -12.65
CA ASP A 248 7.94 12.32 -11.97
C ASP A 248 7.14 12.71 -10.70
N LYS A 249 7.66 13.71 -9.96
CA LYS A 249 6.93 14.50 -8.95
C LYS A 249 5.50 14.81 -9.40
N ILE A 250 5.42 15.63 -10.43
CA ILE A 250 4.21 16.26 -10.96
C ILE A 250 3.17 15.25 -11.41
N LYS A 251 3.60 14.13 -11.99
CA LYS A 251 2.69 13.05 -12.38
C LYS A 251 1.82 12.60 -11.20
N GLU A 252 2.39 12.46 -10.01
CA GLU A 252 1.65 12.09 -8.79
C GLU A 252 0.59 13.14 -8.40
N ASP A 253 0.90 14.43 -8.55
CA ASP A 253 -0.06 15.51 -8.26
C ASP A 253 -1.20 15.53 -9.27
N VAL A 254 -0.87 15.40 -10.56
CA VAL A 254 -1.85 15.35 -11.64
C VAL A 254 -2.78 14.16 -11.45
N ILE A 255 -2.26 13.00 -11.09
CA ILE A 255 -3.07 11.82 -10.78
C ILE A 255 -3.95 12.07 -9.55
N SER A 256 -3.39 12.64 -8.47
CA SER A 256 -4.15 12.96 -7.26
C SER A 256 -5.30 13.94 -7.54
N PHE A 257 -5.04 14.96 -8.35
CA PHE A 257 -6.05 15.91 -8.80
C PHE A 257 -7.14 15.23 -9.62
N LYS A 258 -6.77 14.33 -10.55
CA LYS A 258 -7.73 13.55 -11.36
C LYS A 258 -8.59 12.62 -10.49
N LEU A 259 -7.99 11.95 -9.50
CA LEU A 259 -8.72 11.11 -8.53
C LEU A 259 -9.78 11.92 -7.80
N GLU A 260 -9.49 13.17 -7.43
CA GLU A 260 -10.44 14.00 -6.71
C GLU A 260 -11.54 14.58 -7.60
N MET A 261 -11.21 14.99 -8.84
CA MET A 261 -12.19 15.59 -9.77
C MET A 261 -13.36 14.66 -10.13
N ARG A 262 -13.12 13.35 -10.28
CA ARG A 262 -14.14 12.35 -10.67
C ARG A 262 -14.15 11.15 -9.74
N ARG A 263 -14.05 11.44 -8.45
CA ARG A 263 -13.86 10.47 -7.37
C ARG A 263 -14.82 9.29 -7.41
N GLU A 264 -16.11 9.54 -7.57
CA GLU A 264 -17.12 8.47 -7.56
C GLU A 264 -16.93 7.48 -8.71
N GLU A 265 -16.62 7.98 -9.91
CA GLU A 265 -16.40 7.17 -11.10
C GLU A 265 -15.11 6.36 -10.99
N VAL A 266 -14.04 6.96 -10.47
CA VAL A 266 -12.79 6.24 -10.21
C VAL A 266 -12.99 5.14 -9.18
N LEU A 267 -13.66 5.43 -8.07
CA LEU A 267 -13.94 4.43 -7.03
C LEU A 267 -14.79 3.28 -7.59
N LYS A 268 -15.75 3.57 -8.47
CA LYS A 268 -16.54 2.53 -9.14
C LYS A 268 -15.67 1.67 -10.05
N ALA A 269 -14.89 2.29 -10.95
CA ALA A 269 -14.03 1.56 -11.88
C ALA A 269 -12.95 0.72 -11.16
N ALA A 270 -12.40 1.20 -10.04
CA ALA A 270 -11.46 0.45 -9.21
C ALA A 270 -12.10 -0.79 -8.57
N ARG A 271 -13.34 -0.66 -8.04
CA ARG A 271 -14.11 -1.81 -7.52
C ARG A 271 -14.46 -2.81 -8.62
N ASP A 272 -14.84 -2.33 -9.80
CA ASP A 272 -15.15 -3.18 -10.95
C ASP A 272 -13.90 -3.97 -11.41
N TYR A 273 -12.70 -3.37 -11.29
CA TYR A 273 -11.43 -4.04 -11.52
C TYR A 273 -11.18 -5.18 -10.53
N GLU A 274 -11.34 -4.91 -9.23
CA GLU A 274 -11.15 -5.91 -8.17
C GLU A 274 -12.16 -7.07 -8.29
N LYS A 275 -13.42 -6.76 -8.58
CA LYS A 275 -14.47 -7.78 -8.82
C LYS A 275 -14.12 -8.67 -10.00
N HIS A 276 -13.70 -8.08 -11.11
CA HIS A 276 -13.32 -8.84 -12.30
C HIS A 276 -12.09 -9.73 -12.07
N ASP A 277 -11.10 -9.26 -11.32
CA ASP A 277 -9.93 -10.05 -10.95
C ASP A 277 -10.30 -11.26 -10.07
N LEU A 278 -11.20 -11.04 -9.10
CA LEU A 278 -11.76 -12.13 -8.28
C LEU A 278 -12.49 -13.17 -9.15
N GLU A 279 -13.35 -12.72 -10.07
CA GLU A 279 -14.09 -13.60 -10.99
C GLU A 279 -13.14 -14.39 -11.90
N SER A 280 -12.10 -13.74 -12.41
CA SER A 280 -11.04 -14.37 -13.20
C SER A 280 -10.29 -15.43 -12.39
N SER A 281 -10.03 -15.15 -11.12
CA SER A 281 -9.37 -16.09 -10.20
C SER A 281 -10.20 -17.36 -9.96
N PHE A 282 -11.54 -17.28 -9.99
CA PHE A 282 -12.40 -18.46 -9.87
C PHE A 282 -12.31 -19.42 -11.06
N VAL A 283 -11.96 -18.92 -12.25
CA VAL A 283 -11.73 -19.76 -13.44
C VAL A 283 -10.43 -20.55 -13.29
N VAL A 284 -9.42 -19.95 -12.67
CA VAL A 284 -8.09 -20.55 -12.48
C VAL A 284 -8.07 -21.53 -11.32
N VAL A 285 -8.74 -21.19 -10.21
CA VAL A 285 -8.70 -21.98 -8.97
C VAL A 285 -10.01 -22.76 -8.81
N GLU A 286 -9.95 -24.05 -9.13
CA GLU A 286 -11.07 -24.97 -9.01
C GLU A 286 -11.64 -25.02 -7.58
N GLY A 287 -12.96 -24.95 -7.45
CA GLY A 287 -13.68 -24.98 -6.17
C GLY A 287 -13.48 -23.76 -5.26
N ALA A 288 -12.76 -22.71 -5.70
CA ALA A 288 -12.58 -21.49 -4.91
C ALA A 288 -13.89 -20.74 -4.66
N LYS A 289 -14.76 -20.68 -5.69
CA LYS A 289 -16.08 -20.07 -5.60
C LYS A 289 -16.97 -20.82 -4.61
N ASP A 290 -16.99 -22.14 -4.67
CA ASP A 290 -17.83 -22.96 -3.79
C ASP A 290 -17.39 -22.83 -2.33
N LYS A 291 -16.09 -22.89 -2.06
CA LYS A 291 -15.52 -22.64 -0.72
C LYS A 291 -15.92 -21.26 -0.17
N LEU A 292 -15.93 -20.25 -1.04
CA LEU A 292 -16.34 -18.90 -0.66
C LEU A 292 -17.85 -18.84 -0.36
N VAL A 293 -18.69 -19.43 -1.21
CA VAL A 293 -20.14 -19.50 -0.98
C VAL A 293 -20.45 -20.25 0.31
N ASP A 294 -19.80 -21.39 0.56
CA ASP A 294 -19.94 -22.16 1.80
C ASP A 294 -19.51 -21.35 3.03
N TRP A 295 -18.43 -20.57 2.91
CA TRP A 295 -18.00 -19.68 3.97
C TRP A 295 -19.08 -18.64 4.28
N ILE A 296 -19.67 -18.01 3.25
CA ILE A 296 -20.76 -17.02 3.42
C ILE A 296 -21.98 -17.66 4.09
N LYS A 297 -22.40 -18.83 3.63
CA LYS A 297 -23.54 -19.57 4.20
C LYS A 297 -23.33 -19.90 5.67
N LYS A 298 -22.14 -20.38 6.04
CA LYS A 298 -21.77 -20.66 7.44
C LYS A 298 -21.79 -19.42 8.33
N ILE A 299 -21.44 -18.24 7.79
CA ILE A 299 -21.57 -16.99 8.56
C ILE A 299 -23.05 -16.62 8.71
N TYR A 300 -23.82 -16.70 7.62
CA TYR A 300 -25.25 -16.44 7.65
C TYR A 300 -25.98 -17.30 8.68
N GLU A 301 -25.75 -18.61 8.69
CA GLU A 301 -26.34 -19.55 9.67
C GLU A 301 -26.07 -19.15 11.12
N LYS A 302 -24.91 -18.55 11.41
CA LYS A 302 -24.56 -18.07 12.75
C LYS A 302 -25.19 -16.72 13.12
N THR A 303 -25.69 -15.99 12.13
CA THR A 303 -26.27 -14.64 12.28
C THR A 303 -27.71 -14.56 11.78
N ALA A 304 -28.34 -15.71 11.56
CA ALA A 304 -29.70 -15.78 11.08
C ALA A 304 -30.63 -15.25 12.17
N GLU A 305 -31.53 -14.36 11.79
CA GLU A 305 -32.52 -13.76 12.68
C GLU A 305 -33.93 -14.20 12.25
N GLU A 306 -34.87 -14.27 13.21
CA GLU A 306 -36.27 -14.55 12.92
C GLU A 306 -36.84 -13.41 12.05
N GLY A 307 -37.34 -13.75 10.86
CA GLY A 307 -37.84 -12.76 9.88
C GLY A 307 -36.87 -12.43 8.74
N ASP A 308 -35.68 -13.04 8.71
CA ASP A 308 -34.81 -12.99 7.54
C ASP A 308 -35.53 -13.54 6.29
N SER A 309 -35.51 -12.76 5.21
CA SER A 309 -36.15 -13.09 3.94
C SER A 309 -35.40 -12.44 2.77
N ILE A 310 -35.91 -12.63 1.54
CA ILE A 310 -35.35 -11.96 0.37
C ILE A 310 -35.60 -10.44 0.43
N GLU A 311 -36.66 -9.98 1.12
CA GLU A 311 -37.03 -8.56 1.18
C GLU A 311 -36.02 -7.71 1.95
N ASN A 312 -35.35 -8.28 2.96
CA ASN A 312 -34.33 -7.61 3.77
C ASN A 312 -32.89 -8.06 3.44
N ILE A 313 -32.66 -8.58 2.23
CA ILE A 313 -31.36 -9.16 1.84
C ILE A 313 -30.17 -8.21 2.02
N GLU A 314 -30.37 -6.90 1.80
CA GLU A 314 -29.29 -5.91 1.95
C GLU A 314 -28.82 -5.80 3.40
N GLU A 315 -29.76 -5.82 4.35
CA GLU A 315 -29.46 -5.82 5.77
C GLU A 315 -28.75 -7.11 6.20
N ILE A 316 -29.22 -8.25 5.69
CA ILE A 316 -28.58 -9.55 5.92
C ILE A 316 -27.14 -9.55 5.40
N VAL A 317 -26.90 -9.06 4.18
CA VAL A 317 -25.56 -8.93 3.61
C VAL A 317 -24.68 -8.07 4.52
N GLY A 318 -25.17 -6.91 4.94
CA GLY A 318 -24.44 -6.03 5.84
C GLY A 318 -24.06 -6.72 7.16
N ARG A 319 -24.98 -7.50 7.75
CA ARG A 319 -24.76 -8.30 8.96
C ARG A 319 -23.70 -9.38 8.75
N VAL A 320 -23.82 -10.14 7.66
CA VAL A 320 -22.92 -11.25 7.30
C VAL A 320 -21.50 -10.75 7.04
N VAL A 321 -21.34 -9.66 6.27
CA VAL A 321 -20.01 -9.07 5.99
C VAL A 321 -19.34 -8.63 7.30
N ARG A 322 -20.07 -7.92 8.16
CA ARG A 322 -19.55 -7.44 9.46
C ARG A 322 -19.16 -8.59 10.36
N ARG A 323 -20.00 -9.62 10.50
CA ARG A 323 -19.68 -10.79 11.31
C ARG A 323 -18.50 -11.58 10.74
N GLY A 324 -18.47 -11.76 9.42
CA GLY A 324 -17.40 -12.42 8.70
C GLY A 324 -16.05 -11.72 8.92
N PHE A 325 -16.01 -10.39 8.86
CA PHE A 325 -14.82 -9.61 9.16
C PHE A 325 -14.34 -9.82 10.60
N ILE A 326 -15.23 -9.75 11.60
CA ILE A 326 -14.85 -10.00 13.00
C ILE A 326 -14.35 -11.43 13.20
N GLN A 327 -14.98 -12.43 12.56
CA GLN A 327 -14.51 -13.81 12.63
C GLN A 327 -13.12 -13.98 11.99
N ASN A 328 -12.84 -13.25 10.91
CA ASN A 328 -11.52 -13.26 10.25
C ASN A 328 -10.41 -12.70 11.14
N LEU A 329 -10.70 -11.99 12.24
CA LEU A 329 -9.67 -11.55 13.21
C LEU A 329 -9.17 -12.69 14.12
N SER A 330 -9.87 -13.83 14.13
CA SER A 330 -9.57 -15.00 14.95
C SER A 330 -9.00 -16.17 14.15
N PHE A 331 -8.48 -15.90 12.95
CA PHE A 331 -7.91 -16.92 12.06
C PHE A 331 -6.67 -17.60 12.67
N SER A 332 -6.50 -18.88 12.37
CA SER A 332 -5.34 -19.68 12.79
C SER A 332 -4.34 -19.85 11.64
N SER A 333 -4.85 -19.91 10.42
CA SER A 333 -4.08 -20.04 9.19
C SER A 333 -4.59 -19.05 8.15
N ILE A 334 -3.71 -18.64 7.22
CA ILE A 334 -4.09 -17.80 6.06
C ILE A 334 -5.16 -18.50 5.21
N SER A 335 -5.21 -19.84 5.24
CA SER A 335 -6.25 -20.62 4.56
C SER A 335 -7.67 -20.36 5.09
N ASP A 336 -7.79 -19.92 6.35
CA ASP A 336 -9.09 -19.65 6.99
C ASP A 336 -9.70 -18.34 6.46
N ILE A 337 -8.86 -17.48 5.89
CA ILE A 337 -9.29 -16.19 5.34
C ILE A 337 -9.83 -16.42 3.92
N PRO A 338 -11.12 -16.09 3.69
CA PRO A 338 -11.77 -16.23 2.40
C PRO A 338 -11.09 -15.36 1.33
N PHE A 339 -11.20 -15.81 0.07
CA PHE A 339 -10.37 -15.31 -1.03
C PHE A 339 -10.49 -13.79 -1.25
N HIS A 340 -11.70 -13.24 -1.19
CA HIS A 340 -11.99 -11.82 -1.41
C HIS A 340 -11.57 -10.89 -0.25
N TRP A 341 -11.08 -11.46 0.86
CA TRP A 341 -10.48 -10.71 1.97
C TRP A 341 -8.94 -10.79 1.97
N ARG A 342 -8.32 -11.52 1.03
CA ARG A 342 -6.86 -11.75 1.04
C ARG A 342 -6.05 -10.54 0.64
N LEU A 343 -6.62 -9.61 -0.13
CA LEU A 343 -5.96 -8.32 -0.40
C LEU A 343 -5.74 -7.52 0.90
N ASP A 344 -6.62 -7.71 1.88
CA ASP A 344 -6.56 -7.09 3.20
C ASP A 344 -5.77 -7.89 4.25
N LEU A 345 -5.06 -8.97 3.86
CA LEU A 345 -4.47 -9.92 4.81
C LEU A 345 -3.52 -9.25 5.82
N ASN A 346 -2.67 -8.33 5.36
CA ASN A 346 -1.74 -7.61 6.23
C ASN A 346 -2.47 -6.76 7.26
N GLU A 347 -3.57 -6.12 6.86
CA GLU A 347 -4.37 -5.26 7.73
C GLU A 347 -5.18 -6.10 8.73
N ILE A 348 -5.76 -7.22 8.27
CA ILE A 348 -6.43 -8.22 9.13
C ILE A 348 -5.45 -8.78 10.17
N GLN A 349 -4.19 -9.03 9.80
CA GLN A 349 -3.14 -9.44 10.74
C GLN A 349 -2.91 -8.37 11.82
N LEU A 350 -2.74 -7.11 11.42
CA LEU A 350 -2.56 -5.99 12.36
C LEU A 350 -3.78 -5.84 13.29
N PHE A 351 -4.99 -5.96 12.76
CA PHE A 351 -6.23 -5.89 13.54
C PHE A 351 -6.41 -7.09 14.48
N SER A 352 -5.97 -8.28 14.08
CA SER A 352 -5.95 -9.47 14.93
C SER A 352 -5.00 -9.28 16.13
N LEU A 353 -3.83 -8.66 15.91
CA LEU A 353 -2.91 -8.31 16.98
C LEU A 353 -3.50 -7.23 17.91
N GLU A 354 -4.11 -6.18 17.34
CA GLU A 354 -4.80 -5.14 18.13
C GLU A 354 -5.94 -5.71 18.97
N ARG A 355 -6.73 -6.65 18.41
CA ARG A 355 -7.77 -7.42 19.12
C ARG A 355 -7.18 -8.23 20.28
N ARG A 356 -6.10 -8.98 20.02
CA ARG A 356 -5.44 -9.81 21.05
C ARG A 356 -4.89 -8.97 22.20
N ARG A 357 -4.26 -7.83 21.89
CA ARG A 357 -3.80 -6.85 22.89
C ARG A 357 -4.95 -6.41 23.79
N ILE A 358 -6.06 -5.97 23.21
CA ILE A 358 -7.22 -5.50 23.96
C ILE A 358 -7.80 -6.61 24.84
N ALA A 359 -7.86 -7.85 24.33
CA ALA A 359 -8.37 -8.99 25.08
C ALA A 359 -7.49 -9.32 26.31
N ILE A 360 -6.15 -9.34 26.15
CA ILE A 360 -5.21 -9.58 27.25
C ILE A 360 -5.33 -8.48 28.32
N VAL A 361 -5.36 -7.21 27.90
CA VAL A 361 -5.51 -6.08 28.83
C VAL A 361 -6.86 -6.13 29.53
N ALA A 362 -7.95 -6.38 28.82
CA ALA A 362 -9.29 -6.49 29.40
C ALA A 362 -9.40 -7.64 30.41
N ALA A 363 -8.84 -8.82 30.08
CA ALA A 363 -8.80 -9.97 30.98
C ALA A 363 -7.98 -9.67 32.25
N SER A 364 -6.83 -9.00 32.10
CA SER A 364 -5.96 -8.59 33.21
C SER A 364 -6.64 -7.59 34.13
N LEU A 365 -7.29 -6.56 33.56
CA LEU A 365 -8.05 -5.57 34.31
C LEU A 365 -9.27 -6.19 35.01
N PHE A 366 -9.91 -7.17 34.39
CA PHE A 366 -11.02 -7.89 35.00
C PHE A 366 -10.56 -8.70 36.23
N LEU A 367 -9.45 -9.44 36.13
CA LEU A 367 -8.85 -10.12 37.29
C LEU A 367 -8.48 -9.13 38.39
N LEU A 368 -7.80 -8.04 38.01
CA LEU A 368 -7.34 -7.04 38.97
C LEU A 368 -8.52 -6.40 39.70
N ASN A 369 -9.58 -6.01 38.99
CA ASN A 369 -10.80 -5.47 39.59
C ASN A 369 -11.56 -6.47 40.46
N SER A 370 -11.47 -7.78 40.17
CA SER A 370 -12.08 -8.82 41.00
C SER A 370 -11.39 -8.96 42.37
N ILE A 371 -10.09 -8.64 42.44
CA ILE A 371 -9.29 -8.65 43.67
C ILE A 371 -9.42 -7.30 44.40
N HIS A 372 -9.22 -6.21 43.67
CA HIS A 372 -9.25 -4.86 44.19
C HIS A 372 -9.88 -3.90 43.16
N PRO A 373 -11.09 -3.36 43.41
CA PRO A 373 -11.71 -2.39 42.51
C PRO A 373 -10.81 -1.17 42.31
N LEU A 374 -10.37 -0.97 41.07
CA LEU A 374 -9.46 0.10 40.71
C LEU A 374 -10.15 1.46 40.71
N SER A 375 -9.54 2.47 41.32
CA SER A 375 -9.98 3.85 41.16
C SER A 375 -9.82 4.35 39.72
N PRO A 376 -10.62 5.33 39.25
CA PRO A 376 -10.48 5.91 37.91
C PRO A 376 -9.06 6.47 37.63
N SER A 377 -8.38 7.01 38.65
CA SER A 377 -7.01 7.51 38.54
C SER A 377 -6.00 6.38 38.32
N SER A 378 -6.18 5.24 39.00
CA SER A 378 -5.33 4.06 38.83
C SER A 378 -5.51 3.46 37.43
N GLN A 379 -6.76 3.34 36.96
CA GLN A 379 -7.06 2.87 35.59
C GLN A 379 -6.42 3.78 34.54
N SER A 380 -6.54 5.10 34.68
CA SER A 380 -5.99 6.08 33.72
C SER A 380 -4.47 6.03 33.58
N SER A 381 -3.74 5.56 34.60
CA SER A 381 -2.29 5.40 34.55
C SER A 381 -1.84 3.99 34.13
N LEU A 382 -2.60 2.96 34.51
CA LEU A 382 -2.27 1.56 34.24
C LEU A 382 -2.57 1.18 32.78
N ILE A 383 -3.73 1.58 32.24
CA ILE A 383 -4.18 1.16 30.92
C ILE A 383 -3.18 1.52 29.81
N PRO A 384 -2.67 2.76 29.72
CA PRO A 384 -1.69 3.09 28.68
C PRO A 384 -0.42 2.24 28.79
N ARG A 385 0.06 1.94 30.02
CA ARG A 385 1.25 1.09 30.23
C ARG A 385 1.00 -0.34 29.78
N LEU A 386 -0.15 -0.92 30.12
CA LEU A 386 -0.51 -2.28 29.71
C LEU A 386 -0.66 -2.39 28.19
N ILE A 387 -1.23 -1.38 27.54
CA ILE A 387 -1.30 -1.31 26.07
C ILE A 387 0.10 -1.28 25.47
N THR A 388 0.97 -0.38 25.95
CA THR A 388 2.35 -0.26 25.44
C THR A 388 3.18 -1.52 25.65
N LEU A 389 3.03 -2.21 26.79
CA LEU A 389 3.68 -3.49 27.03
C LEU A 389 3.25 -4.56 26.03
N CYS A 390 2.03 -4.46 25.51
CA CYS A 390 1.45 -5.41 24.57
C CYS A 390 1.56 -4.93 23.10
N ASP A 391 2.44 -3.99 22.77
CA ASP A 391 2.56 -3.49 21.39
C ASP A 391 3.28 -4.48 20.45
N ASP A 392 4.18 -5.33 20.95
CA ASP A 392 4.93 -6.31 20.15
C ASP A 392 4.49 -7.77 20.43
N LEU A 393 3.25 -8.10 20.08
CA LEU A 393 2.69 -9.46 20.28
C LEU A 393 3.23 -10.52 19.30
N SER A 394 4.49 -10.43 18.90
CA SER A 394 5.18 -11.50 18.17
C SER A 394 5.28 -12.77 19.03
N LYS A 395 5.22 -13.95 18.40
CA LYS A 395 5.18 -15.25 19.11
C LYS A 395 6.34 -15.41 20.10
N ASP A 396 7.51 -14.87 19.77
CA ASP A 396 8.73 -14.99 20.56
C ASP A 396 8.72 -14.09 21.82
N ASN A 397 7.89 -13.04 21.83
CA ASN A 397 7.83 -12.07 22.93
C ASN A 397 6.62 -12.27 23.86
N LEU A 398 5.69 -13.18 23.54
CA LEU A 398 4.46 -13.37 24.32
C LEU A 398 4.72 -13.72 25.80
N GLU A 399 5.68 -14.59 26.09
CA GLU A 399 6.02 -14.96 27.48
C GLU A 399 6.47 -13.74 28.28
N VAL A 400 7.40 -12.96 27.72
CA VAL A 400 7.94 -11.74 28.33
C VAL A 400 6.86 -10.69 28.53
N ILE A 401 5.96 -10.54 27.56
CA ILE A 401 4.86 -9.57 27.61
C ILE A 401 3.89 -9.91 28.73
N VAL A 402 3.44 -11.16 28.78
CA VAL A 402 2.46 -11.59 29.78
C VAL A 402 3.06 -11.53 31.18
N ASP A 403 4.35 -11.86 31.34
CA ASP A 403 5.06 -11.67 32.60
C ASP A 403 5.17 -10.18 32.98
N SER A 404 5.44 -9.30 32.02
CA SER A 404 5.50 -7.85 32.27
C SER A 404 4.14 -7.28 32.67
N VAL A 405 3.05 -7.75 32.04
CA VAL A 405 1.67 -7.41 32.41
C VAL A 405 1.37 -7.88 33.83
N TYR A 406 1.77 -9.10 34.19
CA TYR A 406 1.64 -9.60 35.56
C TYR A 406 2.38 -8.70 36.56
N VAL A 407 3.63 -8.32 36.28
CA VAL A 407 4.43 -7.45 37.16
C VAL A 407 3.78 -6.08 37.38
N GLU A 408 3.25 -5.45 36.34
CA GLU A 408 2.55 -4.16 36.47
C GLU A 408 1.25 -4.30 37.27
N CYS A 409 0.46 -5.36 37.05
CA CYS A 409 -0.74 -5.61 37.85
C CYS A 409 -0.40 -5.93 39.32
N GLU A 410 0.68 -6.66 39.57
CA GLU A 410 1.16 -6.99 40.91
C GLU A 410 1.60 -5.72 41.66
N LYS A 411 2.31 -4.82 40.98
CA LYS A 411 2.74 -3.53 41.54
C LYS A 411 1.54 -2.72 42.06
N VAL A 412 0.43 -2.70 41.32
CA VAL A 412 -0.80 -2.02 41.74
C VAL A 412 -1.38 -2.65 43.02
N LEU A 413 -1.39 -3.99 43.13
CA LEU A 413 -1.84 -4.66 44.35
C LEU A 413 -0.91 -4.41 45.55
N ARG A 414 0.40 -4.34 45.32
CA ARG A 414 1.39 -4.00 46.36
C ARG A 414 1.19 -2.58 46.88
N GLU A 415 1.01 -1.61 46.00
CA GLU A 415 0.73 -0.22 46.35
C GLU A 415 -0.60 -0.08 47.12
N ALA A 416 -1.61 -0.87 46.74
CA ALA A 416 -2.90 -0.92 47.44
C ALA A 416 -2.87 -1.72 48.76
N LYS A 417 -1.75 -2.36 49.12
CA LYS A 417 -1.61 -3.27 50.27
C LYS A 417 -2.64 -4.42 50.26
N LYS A 418 -2.94 -4.95 49.08
CA LYS A 418 -3.89 -6.06 48.86
C LYS A 418 -3.23 -7.34 48.34
N LEU A 419 -1.91 -7.38 48.28
CA LEU A 419 -1.16 -8.58 47.91
C LEU A 419 -1.02 -9.52 49.12
N ASN A 420 -1.51 -10.75 48.96
CA ASN A 420 -1.29 -11.89 49.85
C ASN A 420 -1.14 -13.16 48.98
N GLU A 421 -0.81 -14.30 49.57
CA GLU A 421 -0.57 -15.56 48.83
C GLU A 421 -1.78 -15.96 47.96
N GLU A 422 -3.01 -15.80 48.48
CA GLU A 422 -4.24 -16.12 47.75
C GLU A 422 -4.51 -15.18 46.56
N THR A 423 -4.28 -13.87 46.71
CA THR A 423 -4.48 -12.89 45.63
C THR A 423 -3.36 -12.95 44.60
N GLU A 424 -2.15 -13.30 45.01
CA GLU A 424 -1.03 -13.55 44.12
C GLU A 424 -1.29 -14.77 43.23
N ASP A 425 -1.80 -15.87 43.79
CA ASP A 425 -2.14 -17.06 43.01
C ASP A 425 -3.28 -16.82 42.03
N LYS A 426 -4.28 -16.03 42.41
CA LYS A 426 -5.32 -15.55 41.49
C LYS A 426 -4.74 -14.68 40.37
N LEU A 427 -3.76 -13.84 40.67
CA LEU A 427 -3.12 -12.95 39.68
C LEU A 427 -2.18 -13.70 38.74
N LYS A 428 -1.51 -14.77 39.20
CA LYS A 428 -0.63 -15.62 38.36
C LYS A 428 -1.35 -16.23 37.16
N VAL A 429 -2.69 -16.29 37.17
CA VAL A 429 -3.50 -16.65 35.99
C VAL A 429 -3.16 -15.79 34.77
N ILE A 430 -2.74 -14.54 34.95
CA ILE A 430 -2.28 -13.67 33.88
C ILE A 430 -1.18 -14.34 33.07
N LYS A 431 -0.19 -14.99 33.72
CA LYS A 431 0.92 -15.69 33.06
C LYS A 431 0.47 -16.74 32.04
N ARG A 432 -0.73 -17.29 32.23
CA ARG A 432 -1.33 -18.29 31.33
C ARG A 432 -2.11 -17.68 30.16
N PHE A 433 -2.17 -16.36 30.02
CA PHE A 433 -2.82 -15.72 28.86
C PHE A 433 -2.05 -15.93 27.54
N ILE A 434 -0.83 -16.47 27.60
CA ILE A 434 -0.13 -16.98 26.42
C ILE A 434 -0.95 -18.09 25.73
N ASP A 435 -1.59 -18.95 26.53
CA ASP A 435 -2.37 -20.06 26.04
C ASP A 435 -3.69 -19.57 25.44
N SER A 436 -4.00 -19.99 24.22
CA SER A 436 -5.27 -19.65 23.55
C SER A 436 -6.47 -20.34 24.16
N ASP A 437 -6.27 -21.37 24.99
CA ASP A 437 -7.32 -22.15 25.66
C ASP A 437 -7.73 -21.57 27.02
N GLN A 438 -7.05 -20.51 27.48
CA GLN A 438 -7.28 -19.95 28.80
C GLN A 438 -8.71 -19.38 28.89
N PRO A 439 -9.56 -19.83 29.84
CA PRO A 439 -10.99 -19.52 29.82
C PRO A 439 -11.33 -18.03 29.92
N LEU A 440 -10.53 -17.26 30.66
CA LEU A 440 -10.77 -15.83 30.84
C LEU A 440 -10.37 -15.03 29.60
N ARG A 441 -9.32 -15.44 28.90
CA ARG A 441 -8.91 -14.89 27.61
C ARG A 441 -9.98 -15.18 26.56
N ILE A 442 -10.46 -16.43 26.46
CA ILE A 442 -11.57 -16.79 25.55
C ILE A 442 -12.80 -15.94 25.86
N LEU A 443 -13.14 -15.75 27.14
CA LEU A 443 -14.27 -14.93 27.53
C LEU A 443 -14.09 -13.45 27.16
N ALA A 444 -12.89 -12.89 27.37
CA ALA A 444 -12.57 -11.52 27.01
C ALA A 444 -12.60 -11.32 25.49
N GLU A 445 -12.01 -12.25 24.73
CA GLU A 445 -12.05 -12.28 23.27
C GLU A 445 -13.49 -12.36 22.74
N LYS A 446 -14.31 -13.28 23.25
CA LYS A 446 -15.72 -13.39 22.84
C LYS A 446 -16.51 -12.11 23.14
N ARG A 447 -16.34 -11.53 24.33
CA ARG A 447 -17.02 -10.26 24.69
C ARG A 447 -16.56 -9.10 23.83
N LEU A 448 -15.27 -9.06 23.49
CA LEU A 448 -14.72 -8.08 22.58
C LEU A 448 -15.30 -8.24 21.17
N ASP A 449 -15.37 -9.45 20.65
CA ASP A 449 -15.91 -9.73 19.32
C ASP A 449 -17.38 -9.33 19.19
N GLU A 450 -18.22 -9.67 20.18
CA GLU A 450 -19.62 -9.27 20.20
C GLU A 450 -19.79 -7.74 20.31
N TYR A 451 -18.97 -7.09 21.13
CA TYR A 451 -18.98 -5.64 21.23
C TYR A 451 -18.50 -4.98 19.92
N MET A 452 -17.41 -5.46 19.32
CA MET A 452 -16.89 -4.95 18.05
C MET A 452 -17.89 -5.14 16.92
N PHE A 453 -18.59 -6.28 16.87
CA PHE A 453 -19.69 -6.51 15.93
C PHE A 453 -20.81 -5.47 16.10
N THR A 454 -21.22 -5.19 17.34
CA THR A 454 -22.23 -4.15 17.63
C THR A 454 -21.74 -2.77 17.17
N VAL A 455 -20.48 -2.43 17.45
CA VAL A 455 -19.86 -1.14 17.12
C VAL A 455 -19.79 -0.90 15.61
N VAL A 456 -19.45 -1.91 14.79
CA VAL A 456 -19.40 -1.78 13.33
C VAL A 456 -20.78 -1.88 12.67
N SER A 457 -21.77 -2.44 13.37
CA SER A 457 -23.16 -2.51 12.90
C SER A 457 -23.92 -1.20 13.09
N THR A 458 -23.40 -0.30 13.93
CA THR A 458 -24.00 1.03 14.18
C THR A 458 -23.05 2.18 13.77
N PRO A 459 -22.75 2.35 12.47
CA PRO A 459 -21.75 3.31 12.00
C PRO A 459 -22.16 4.78 12.24
N ASN A 460 -23.45 5.09 12.10
CA ASN A 460 -23.99 6.46 12.15
C ASN A 460 -24.49 6.89 13.53
N SER A 461 -24.39 6.03 14.54
CA SER A 461 -24.84 6.33 15.91
C SER A 461 -23.67 6.67 16.83
N SER A 462 -24.02 7.19 18.01
CA SER A 462 -23.10 7.18 19.15
C SER A 462 -22.62 5.75 19.44
N LEU A 463 -21.40 5.62 19.97
CA LEU A 463 -20.88 4.31 20.32
C LEU A 463 -21.74 3.68 21.43
N PRO A 464 -22.13 2.41 21.28
CA PRO A 464 -22.80 1.69 22.35
C PRO A 464 -21.90 1.60 23.58
N SER A 465 -22.49 1.60 24.78
CA SER A 465 -21.74 1.46 26.03
C SER A 465 -21.05 0.09 26.06
N PRO A 466 -19.71 0.03 26.24
CA PRO A 466 -18.99 -1.23 26.33
C PRO A 466 -19.41 -2.03 27.58
N PRO A 467 -19.43 -3.37 27.50
CA PRO A 467 -19.68 -4.22 28.66
C PRO A 467 -18.60 -4.00 29.73
N SER A 468 -18.95 -4.28 31.00
CA SER A 468 -18.13 -3.96 32.19
C SER A 468 -16.61 -4.24 32.07
N PRO A 469 -16.12 -5.36 31.49
CA PRO A 469 -14.69 -5.61 31.35
C PRO A 469 -13.97 -4.69 30.33
N LEU A 470 -14.71 -4.13 29.38
CA LEU A 470 -14.21 -3.29 28.29
C LEU A 470 -14.42 -1.80 28.55
N THR A 471 -15.24 -1.43 29.55
CA THR A 471 -15.52 -0.04 29.90
C THR A 471 -14.27 0.83 30.11
N PRO A 472 -13.23 0.35 30.81
CA PRO A 472 -12.00 1.13 30.97
C PRO A 472 -11.27 1.42 29.65
N LEU A 473 -11.51 0.61 28.60
CA LEU A 473 -10.88 0.70 27.28
C LEU A 473 -11.74 1.47 26.26
N SER A 474 -12.81 2.13 26.72
CA SER A 474 -13.78 2.84 25.88
C SER A 474 -13.17 3.83 24.88
N SER A 475 -12.05 4.47 25.24
CA SER A 475 -11.35 5.45 24.42
C SER A 475 -10.70 4.88 23.15
N LEU A 476 -10.48 3.56 23.08
CA LEU A 476 -9.83 2.91 21.93
C LEU A 476 -10.80 2.67 20.77
N PHE A 477 -12.06 2.37 21.09
CA PHE A 477 -13.04 1.90 20.11
C PHE A 477 -13.43 2.91 19.02
N PRO A 478 -13.43 4.24 19.23
CA PRO A 478 -13.68 5.19 18.14
C PRO A 478 -12.68 5.04 16.99
N SER A 479 -11.38 4.93 17.29
CA SER A 479 -10.34 4.76 16.27
C SER A 479 -10.48 3.40 15.57
N ILE A 480 -10.71 2.33 16.33
CA ILE A 480 -10.86 0.98 15.78
C ILE A 480 -12.09 0.89 14.88
N ARG A 481 -13.22 1.48 15.29
CA ARG A 481 -14.44 1.56 14.47
C ARG A 481 -14.16 2.19 13.12
N THR A 482 -13.47 3.34 13.11
CA THR A 482 -13.10 4.02 11.86
C THR A 482 -12.19 3.17 10.99
N LYS A 483 -11.19 2.49 11.55
CA LYS A 483 -10.31 1.59 10.79
C LYS A 483 -11.09 0.43 10.19
N PHE A 484 -11.88 -0.28 10.98
CA PHE A 484 -12.60 -1.47 10.55
C PHE A 484 -13.66 -1.15 9.49
N LEU A 485 -14.44 -0.07 9.69
CA LEU A 485 -15.49 0.32 8.76
C LEU A 485 -14.97 0.61 7.35
N LYS A 486 -13.74 1.11 7.19
CA LYS A 486 -13.14 1.33 5.85
C LYS A 486 -13.11 0.05 5.03
N TYR A 487 -12.60 -1.03 5.61
CA TYR A 487 -12.47 -2.33 4.94
C TYR A 487 -13.80 -3.05 4.81
N ILE A 488 -14.64 -3.00 5.85
CA ILE A 488 -15.99 -3.60 5.84
C ILE A 488 -16.84 -2.98 4.74
N ILE A 489 -16.95 -1.65 4.69
CA ILE A 489 -17.79 -0.94 3.73
C ILE A 489 -17.25 -1.12 2.31
N HIS A 490 -15.92 -1.11 2.13
CA HIS A 490 -15.31 -1.40 0.83
C HIS A 490 -15.67 -2.82 0.34
N ASN A 491 -15.48 -3.84 1.18
CA ASN A 491 -15.78 -5.23 0.84
C ASN A 491 -17.27 -5.43 0.53
N GLU A 492 -18.14 -4.85 1.37
CA GLU A 492 -19.59 -4.88 1.19
C GLU A 492 -20.00 -4.28 -0.15
N ASN A 493 -19.48 -3.10 -0.52
CA ASN A 493 -19.80 -2.43 -1.77
C ASN A 493 -19.22 -3.12 -3.01
N THR A 494 -18.04 -3.73 -2.89
CA THR A 494 -17.34 -4.35 -4.03
C THR A 494 -17.93 -5.72 -4.36
N PHE A 495 -18.28 -6.51 -3.34
CA PHE A 495 -18.70 -7.90 -3.51
C PHE A 495 -20.16 -8.16 -3.16
N LYS A 496 -21.00 -7.11 -3.06
CA LYS A 496 -22.42 -7.19 -2.69
C LYS A 496 -23.15 -8.30 -3.45
N ASP A 497 -23.03 -8.33 -4.78
CA ASP A 497 -23.70 -9.31 -5.63
C ASP A 497 -23.33 -10.75 -5.28
N LEU A 498 -22.08 -10.98 -4.88
CA LEU A 498 -21.59 -12.30 -4.48
C LEU A 498 -22.28 -12.75 -3.19
N TYR A 499 -22.37 -11.86 -2.19
CA TYR A 499 -23.09 -12.15 -0.95
C TYR A 499 -24.59 -12.35 -1.18
N VAL A 500 -25.24 -11.47 -1.94
CA VAL A 500 -26.67 -11.59 -2.29
C VAL A 500 -26.94 -12.94 -2.94
N ASN A 501 -26.18 -13.31 -3.98
CA ASN A 501 -26.38 -14.58 -4.68
C ASN A 501 -26.17 -15.80 -3.76
N ALA A 502 -25.14 -15.77 -2.91
CA ALA A 502 -24.85 -16.84 -1.97
C ALA A 502 -25.98 -17.02 -0.93
N ILE A 503 -26.46 -15.93 -0.34
CA ILE A 503 -27.51 -15.96 0.68
C ILE A 503 -28.87 -16.28 0.05
N SER A 504 -29.21 -15.68 -1.09
CA SER A 504 -30.45 -16.01 -1.83
C SER A 504 -30.54 -17.48 -2.21
N SER A 505 -29.41 -18.15 -2.45
CA SER A 505 -29.41 -19.60 -2.71
C SER A 505 -29.87 -20.43 -1.50
N VAL A 506 -29.69 -19.93 -0.27
CA VAL A 506 -30.14 -20.60 0.96
C VAL A 506 -31.66 -20.58 1.06
N PHE A 507 -32.29 -19.45 0.76
CA PHE A 507 -33.74 -19.31 0.79
C PHE A 507 -34.44 -20.17 -0.27
N LYS A 508 -33.83 -20.32 -1.45
CA LYS A 508 -34.36 -21.18 -2.51
C LYS A 508 -34.33 -22.67 -2.12
N THR A 509 -33.29 -23.12 -1.43
CA THR A 509 -33.21 -24.49 -0.91
C THR A 509 -34.13 -24.77 0.28
N SER A 510 -34.69 -23.75 0.94
CA SER A 510 -35.65 -23.94 2.04
C SER A 510 -37.12 -23.97 1.59
N GLU A 511 -37.41 -23.58 0.35
CA GLU A 511 -38.77 -23.61 -0.23
C GLU A 511 -39.06 -24.90 -1.03
N GLU A 512 -38.02 -25.69 -1.36
CA GLU A 512 -38.11 -27.06 -1.90
C GLU A 512 -38.08 -28.11 -0.78
#